data_AF-A0A947M4A8-F1
#
_entry.id   AF-A0A947M4A8-F1
#
_cell.length_a   1.000
_cell.length_b   1.000
_cell.length_c   1.000
_cell.angle_alpha   90.00
_cell.angle_beta   90.00
_cell.angle_gamma   90.00
#
_symmetry.space_group_name_H-M   'P 1'
#
loop_
_entity.id
_entity.type
_entity.pdbx_description
1 polymer ?
#
loop_
_entity_poly.entity_id
_entity_poly.type
_entity_poly.pdbx_seq_one_letter_code
_entity_poly.pdbx_strand_id
1 'polypeptide(L)'
;MIPVLATLAAILVSLAGIILLAASDPKRRRVFGLPEARRRPVALACLCLVAPGIALLIAGQPAAFVMWLAAVPLVGWALAALSPTRVARMGSGLFRR
;
A
#
# COMPACT_ATOMS: atom_id res chain seq x y z
N MET A 1 -2.52 -22.72 10.25
CA MET A 1 -3.29 -21.48 10.53
C MET A 1 -2.40 -20.24 10.60
N ILE A 2 -1.25 -20.28 11.28
CA ILE A 2 -0.27 -19.17 11.38
C ILE A 2 0.16 -18.55 10.02
N PRO A 3 0.51 -19.31 8.95
CA PRO A 3 1.01 -18.70 7.72
C PRO A 3 -0.05 -17.90 6.96
N VAL A 4 -1.33 -18.30 7.06
CA VAL A 4 -2.45 -17.58 6.43
C VAL A 4 -2.63 -16.22 7.09
N LEU A 5 -2.61 -16.17 8.42
CA LEU A 5 -2.74 -14.92 9.16
C LEU A 5 -1.57 -13.97 8.88
N ALA A 6 -0.34 -14.51 8.83
CA ALA A 6 0.85 -13.73 8.47
C ALA A 6 0.76 -13.17 7.05
N THR A 7 0.26 -13.96 6.09
CA THR A 7 0.05 -13.52 4.69
C THR A 7 -0.97 -12.39 4.63
N LEU A 8 -2.13 -12.55 5.28
CA LEU A 8 -3.18 -11.53 5.29
C LEU A 8 -2.69 -10.23 5.95
N ALA A 9 -2.00 -10.33 7.10
CA ALA A 9 -1.43 -9.18 7.78
C ALA A 9 -0.42 -8.44 6.89
N ALA A 10 0.49 -9.18 6.24
CA ALA A 10 1.47 -8.60 5.35
C ALA A 10 0.82 -7.86 4.16
N ILE A 11 -0.20 -8.46 3.55
CA ILE A 11 -0.96 -7.84 2.46
C ILE A 11 -1.65 -6.56 2.93
N LEU A 12 -2.33 -6.58 4.08
CA LEU A 12 -3.05 -5.42 4.61
C LEU A 12 -2.10 -4.25 4.92
N VAL A 13 -0.95 -4.52 5.54
CA VAL A 13 0.06 -3.50 5.84
C VAL A 13 0.64 -2.92 4.54
N SER A 14 0.95 -3.76 3.56
CA SER A 14 1.42 -3.31 2.25
C SER A 14 0.36 -2.50 1.51
N LEU A 15 -0.92 -2.86 1.64
CA LEU A 15 -2.04 -2.11 1.06
C LEU A 15 -2.11 -0.68 1.57
N ALA A 16 -1.96 -0.50 2.89
CA ALA A 16 -1.92 0.82 3.50
C ALA A 16 -0.76 1.65 2.91
N GLY A 17 0.42 1.04 2.72
CA GLY A 17 1.56 1.66 2.05
C GLY A 17 1.24 2.13 0.64
N ILE A 18 0.64 1.27 -0.19
CA ILE A 18 0.26 1.65 -1.57
C ILE A 18 -0.79 2.77 -1.57
N ILE A 19 -1.81 2.70 -0.73
CA ILE A 19 -2.86 3.74 -0.67
C ILE A 19 -2.24 5.09 -0.30
N LEU A 20 -1.30 5.12 0.66
CA LEU A 20 -0.59 6.34 1.06
C LEU A 20 0.26 6.91 -0.08
N LEU A 21 1.01 6.07 -0.80
CA LEU A 21 1.79 6.49 -1.98
C LEU A 21 0.86 7.02 -3.09
N ALA A 22 -0.18 6.27 -3.42
CA ALA A 22 -1.12 6.58 -4.48
C ALA A 22 -1.92 7.86 -4.22
N ALA A 23 -2.23 8.19 -2.96
CA ALA A 23 -2.92 9.42 -2.55
C ALA A 23 -2.00 10.66 -2.49
N SER A 24 -0.70 10.46 -2.26
CA SER A 24 0.28 11.55 -2.15
C SER A 24 1.08 11.80 -3.43
N ASP A 25 0.89 10.96 -4.46
CA ASP A 25 1.60 11.05 -5.73
C ASP A 25 1.40 12.42 -6.44
N PRO A 26 2.48 13.21 -6.64
CA PRO A 26 2.39 14.53 -7.25
C PRO A 26 1.94 14.49 -8.71
N LYS A 27 2.36 13.48 -9.48
CA LYS A 27 2.05 13.36 -10.90
C LYS A 27 0.55 13.13 -11.10
N ARG A 28 -0.05 12.21 -10.36
CA ARG A 28 -1.50 11.96 -10.37
C ARG A 28 -2.26 13.19 -9.88
N ARG A 29 -1.85 13.84 -8.79
CA ARG A 29 -2.57 15.03 -8.31
C ARG A 29 -2.55 16.17 -9.34
N ARG A 30 -1.42 16.40 -10.02
CA ARG A 30 -1.30 17.41 -11.09
C ARG A 30 -2.20 17.11 -12.28
N VAL A 31 -2.24 15.86 -12.76
CA VAL A 31 -3.10 15.46 -13.89
C VAL A 31 -4.58 15.66 -13.58
N PHE A 32 -4.98 15.48 -12.31
CA PHE A 32 -6.36 15.64 -11.85
C PHE A 32 -6.67 17.04 -11.29
N GLY A 33 -5.77 18.02 -11.43
CA GLY A 33 -5.98 19.41 -10.97
C GLY A 33 -6.13 19.57 -9.45
N LEU A 34 -5.66 18.60 -8.67
CA LEU A 34 -5.71 18.65 -7.21
C LEU A 34 -4.53 19.46 -6.64
N PRO A 35 -4.72 20.18 -5.51
CA PRO A 35 -3.62 20.87 -4.83
C PRO A 35 -2.53 19.88 -4.43
N GLU A 36 -1.31 20.34 -4.18
CA GLU A 36 -0.24 19.44 -3.73
C GLU A 36 -0.52 18.82 -2.35
N ALA A 37 0.07 17.64 -2.10
CA ALA A 37 0.02 17.00 -0.79
C ALA A 37 0.89 17.77 0.22
N ARG A 38 0.29 18.28 1.32
CA ARG A 38 1.01 19.00 2.40
C ARG A 38 2.03 18.12 3.13
N ARG A 39 1.77 16.82 3.23
CA ARG A 39 2.70 15.82 3.81
C ARG A 39 2.82 14.64 2.86
N ARG A 40 4.06 14.21 2.62
CA ARG A 40 4.40 13.07 1.75
C ARG A 40 5.19 12.06 2.58
N PRO A 41 4.53 11.15 3.33
CA PRO A 41 5.21 10.18 4.16
C PRO A 41 5.81 9.04 3.31
N VAL A 42 6.60 9.37 2.27
CA VAL A 42 7.10 8.43 1.26
C VAL A 42 7.92 7.33 1.91
N ALA A 43 8.85 7.67 2.81
CA ALA A 43 9.68 6.69 3.49
C ALA A 43 8.84 5.71 4.32
N LEU A 44 7.88 6.21 5.10
CA LEU A 44 6.98 5.38 5.90
C LEU A 44 6.09 4.50 5.02
N ALA A 45 5.56 5.05 3.92
CA ALA A 45 4.70 4.31 3.01
C ALA A 45 5.48 3.22 2.25
N CYS A 46 6.72 3.50 1.84
CA CYS A 46 7.63 2.49 1.28
C CYS A 46 7.99 1.41 2.31
N LEU A 47 8.21 1.79 3.57
CA LEU A 47 8.47 0.84 4.64
C LEU A 47 7.26 -0.08 4.86
N CYS A 48 6.05 0.47 5.00
CA CYS A 48 4.81 -0.31 5.10
C CYS A 48 4.59 -1.19 3.87
N LEU A 49 4.96 -0.72 2.69
CA LEU A 49 4.85 -1.49 1.45
C LEU A 49 5.78 -2.71 1.46
N VAL A 50 7.07 -2.53 1.73
CA VAL A 50 8.10 -3.55 1.45
C VAL A 50 8.45 -4.39 2.68
N ALA A 51 8.45 -3.81 3.88
CA ALA A 51 8.90 -4.49 5.10
C ALA A 51 8.15 -5.81 5.41
N PRO A 52 6.82 -5.91 5.21
CA PRO A 52 6.12 -7.16 5.50
C PRO A 52 6.57 -8.33 4.61
N GLY A 53 6.85 -8.08 3.32
CA GLY A 53 7.36 -9.09 2.40
C GLY A 53 8.75 -9.59 2.80
N ILE A 54 9.64 -8.66 3.18
CA ILE A 54 10.98 -9.01 3.69
C ILE A 54 10.87 -9.84 4.97
N ALA A 55 9.97 -9.47 5.89
CA ALA A 55 9.75 -10.22 7.12
C ALA A 55 9.28 -11.67 6.85
N LEU A 56 8.40 -11.89 5.86
CA LEU A 56 7.97 -13.24 5.45
C LEU A 56 9.13 -14.09 4.91
N LEU A 57 10.03 -13.47 4.14
CA LEU A 57 11.24 -14.11 3.62
C LEU A 57 12.18 -14.55 4.76
N ILE A 58 12.48 -13.64 5.69
CA ILE A 58 13.35 -13.91 6.85
C ILE A 58 12.74 -15.00 7.76
N ALA A 59 11.42 -15.00 7.92
CA ALA A 59 10.69 -16.00 8.70
C ALA A 59 10.62 -17.39 8.02
N GLY A 60 11.21 -17.57 6.83
CA GLY A 60 11.21 -18.85 6.11
C GLY A 60 9.84 -19.25 5.59
N GLN A 61 8.98 -18.30 5.24
CA GLN A 61 7.61 -18.54 4.76
C GLN A 61 7.49 -18.26 3.26
N PRO A 62 8.07 -19.09 2.37
CA PRO A 62 8.14 -18.81 0.93
C PRO A 62 6.76 -18.77 0.27
N ALA A 63 5.82 -19.65 0.68
CA ALA A 63 4.46 -19.64 0.15
C ALA A 63 3.72 -18.34 0.48
N ALA A 64 3.82 -17.87 1.73
CA ALA A 64 3.24 -16.60 2.15
C ALA A 64 3.85 -15.41 1.40
N PHE A 65 5.18 -15.44 1.21
CA PHE A 65 5.89 -14.43 0.44
C PHE A 65 5.42 -14.39 -1.02
N VAL A 66 5.27 -15.53 -1.69
CA VAL A 66 4.79 -15.60 -3.08
C VAL A 66 3.35 -15.09 -3.19
N MET A 67 2.46 -15.47 -2.24
CA MET A 67 1.09 -14.96 -2.23
C MET A 67 1.05 -13.43 -2.04
N TRP A 68 1.85 -12.91 -1.11
CA TRP A 68 2.01 -11.49 -0.89
C TRP A 68 2.54 -10.78 -2.15
N LEU A 69 3.55 -11.35 -2.79
CA LEU A 69 4.18 -10.81 -4.01
C LEU A 69 3.21 -10.80 -5.20
N ALA A 70 2.25 -11.72 -5.26
CA ALA A 70 1.20 -11.70 -6.27
C ALA A 70 0.09 -10.67 -5.94
N ALA A 71 -0.35 -10.62 -4.68
CA ALA A 71 -1.48 -9.78 -4.27
C ALA A 71 -1.15 -8.28 -4.30
N VAL A 72 0.04 -7.89 -3.83
CA VAL A 72 0.43 -6.47 -3.69
C VAL A 72 0.46 -5.73 -5.03
N PRO A 73 1.10 -6.24 -6.10
CA PRO A 73 1.04 -5.62 -7.42
C PRO A 73 -0.37 -5.59 -7.99
N LEU A 74 -1.15 -6.66 -7.85
CA LEU A 74 -2.53 -6.72 -8.36
C LEU A 74 -3.38 -5.57 -7.80
N VAL A 75 -3.28 -5.32 -6.49
CA VAL A 75 -3.99 -4.20 -5.86
C VAL A 75 -3.38 -2.85 -6.26
N GLY A 76 -2.06 -2.76 -6.44
CA GLY A 76 -1.41 -1.57 -6.99
C GLY A 76 -1.98 -1.17 -8.36
N TRP A 77 -2.18 -2.15 -9.25
CA TRP A 77 -2.80 -1.94 -10.55
C TRP A 77 -4.27 -1.53 -10.43
N ALA A 78 -5.05 -2.18 -9.56
CA ALA A 78 -6.42 -1.80 -9.30
C ALA A 78 -6.53 -0.35 -8.78
N LEU A 79 -5.65 0.05 -7.85
CA LEU A 79 -5.60 1.43 -7.33
C LEU A 79 -5.12 2.45 -8.37
N ALA A 80 -4.26 2.04 -9.30
CA ALA A 80 -3.83 2.88 -10.42
C ALA A 80 -4.99 3.22 -11.36
N ALA A 81 -5.93 2.30 -11.54
CA ALA A 81 -7.15 2.50 -12.34
C ALA A 81 -8.21 3.40 -11.67
N LEU A 82 -8.09 3.67 -10.36
CA LEU A 82 -9.03 4.54 -9.63
C LEU A 82 -8.61 6.02 -9.68
N SER A 83 -9.57 6.93 -9.54
CA SER A 83 -9.26 8.36 -9.41
C SER A 83 -8.56 8.68 -8.07
N PRO A 84 -7.65 9.66 -8.02
CA PRO A 84 -6.94 10.03 -6.79
C PRO A 84 -7.90 10.50 -5.67
N THR A 85 -9.06 11.05 -6.01
CA THR A 85 -10.11 11.40 -5.05
C THR A 85 -10.72 10.19 -4.34
N ARG A 86 -10.95 9.08 -5.04
CA ARG A 86 -11.42 7.83 -4.42
C ARG A 86 -10.34 7.23 -3.52
N VAL A 87 -9.10 7.21 -3.99
CA VAL A 87 -7.96 6.70 -3.22
C VAL A 87 -7.72 7.53 -1.95
N ALA A 88 -7.78 8.86 -2.06
CA ALA A 88 -7.66 9.76 -0.91
C ALA A 88 -8.79 9.55 0.11
N ARG A 89 -10.02 9.28 -0.33
CA ARG A 89 -11.14 8.94 0.57
C ARG A 89 -10.86 7.64 1.34
N MET A 90 -10.33 6.61 0.68
CA MET A 90 -9.91 5.36 1.34
C MET A 90 -8.79 5.61 2.36
N GLY A 91 -7.82 6.47 2.03
CA GLY A 91 -6.74 6.85 2.96
C GLY A 91 -7.20 7.73 4.12
N SER A 92 -8.26 8.54 3.95
CA SER A 92 -8.75 9.46 4.98
C SER A 92 -9.37 8.75 6.20
N GLY A 93 -9.93 7.54 6.00
CA GLY A 93 -10.37 6.69 7.11
C GLY A 93 -9.21 6.16 7.96
N LEU A 94 -8.01 6.05 7.37
CA LEU A 94 -6.79 5.60 8.05
C LEU A 94 -6.16 6.70 8.94
N PHE A 95 -6.50 7.98 8.72
CA PHE A 95 -5.84 9.14 9.33
C PHE A 95 -6.78 10.06 10.13
N ARG A 96 -8.03 9.64 10.41
CA ARG A 96 -8.87 10.29 11.43
C ARG A 96 -8.38 9.91 12.84
N ARG A 97 -7.26 10.50 13.27
CA ARG A 97 -6.88 10.66 14.67
C ARG A 97 -6.17 12.00 14.84
#